data_AF-A0A1H9H0E6-F1
#
_entry.id   AF-A0A1H9H0E6-F1
#
_cell.length_a   1.000
_cell.length_b   1.000
_cell.length_c   1.000
_cell.angle_alpha   90.00
_cell.angle_beta   90.00
_cell.angle_gamma   90.00
#
_symmetry.space_group_name_H-M   'P 1'
#
loop_
_entity.id
_entity.type
_entity.pdbx_description
1 polymer ?
#
loop_
_entity_poly.entity_id
_entity_poly.type
_entity_poly.pdbx_seq_one_letter_code
_entity_poly.pdbx_strand_id
1 'polypeptide(L)'
;MKYLSVSLVVVILILSACSNDEEVVTFENKDFANTLIVQKVENSSSSSDKKKTVTDKEKIEKVLSKVEGLKVKKISVEDSMDQLQGQEVYTFGFFKDPESAENGEYAFNVLEDGKILINYDDVANPNTPLITLDTH
;
A
#
# COMPACT_ATOMS: atom_id res chain seq x y z
N MET A 1 -33.98 -36.06 -27.06
CA MET A 1 -33.43 -34.75 -26.62
C MET A 1 -33.01 -34.82 -25.15
N LYS A 2 -31.88 -35.49 -24.84
CA LYS A 2 -31.38 -35.64 -23.45
C LYS A 2 -29.92 -35.20 -23.27
N TYR A 3 -29.28 -34.72 -24.33
CA TYR A 3 -27.87 -34.32 -24.33
C TYR A 3 -27.68 -32.79 -24.34
N LEU A 4 -28.75 -32.01 -24.54
CA LEU A 4 -28.66 -30.53 -24.55
C LEU A 4 -28.47 -29.94 -23.14
N SER A 5 -28.86 -30.65 -22.10
CA SER A 5 -28.84 -30.15 -20.71
C SER A 5 -27.48 -30.29 -20.02
N VAL A 6 -26.60 -31.17 -20.53
CA VAL A 6 -25.30 -31.43 -19.89
C VAL A 6 -24.27 -30.35 -20.26
N SER A 7 -24.41 -29.73 -21.43
CA SER A 7 -23.48 -28.68 -21.88
C SER A 7 -23.62 -27.37 -21.10
N LEU A 8 -24.78 -27.09 -20.51
CA LEU A 8 -25.04 -25.81 -19.84
C LEU A 8 -24.39 -25.73 -18.44
N VAL A 9 -24.23 -26.87 -17.76
CA VAL A 9 -23.63 -26.93 -16.41
C VAL A 9 -22.12 -26.71 -16.45
N VAL A 10 -21.45 -27.12 -17.53
CA VAL A 10 -20.01 -26.94 -17.69
C VAL A 10 -19.62 -25.47 -17.91
N VAL A 11 -20.47 -24.69 -18.59
CA VAL A 11 -20.19 -23.26 -18.87
C VAL A 11 -20.31 -22.38 -17.60
N ILE A 12 -21.18 -22.75 -16.66
CA ILE A 12 -21.37 -21.99 -15.40
C ILE A 12 -20.16 -22.17 -14.46
N LEU A 13 -19.45 -23.29 -14.52
CA LEU A 13 -18.28 -23.55 -13.67
C LEU A 13 -17.02 -22.78 -14.11
N ILE A 14 -16.96 -22.30 -15.35
CA ILE A 14 -15.79 -21.55 -15.88
C ILE A 14 -15.88 -20.05 -15.57
N LEU A 15 -17.04 -19.55 -15.13
CA LEU A 15 -17.25 -18.12 -14.83
C LEU A 15 -16.90 -17.75 -13.37
N SER A 16 -16.66 -18.73 -12.50
CA SER A 16 -16.36 -18.51 -11.08
C SER A 16 -14.88 -18.29 -10.78
N ALA A 17 -14.00 -18.28 -11.78
CA ALA A 17 -12.55 -18.20 -11.62
C ALA A 17 -11.95 -16.79 -11.82
N CYS A 18 -12.77 -15.75 -11.98
CA CYS A 18 -12.30 -14.37 -11.84
C CYS A 18 -12.27 -13.99 -10.35
N SER A 19 -11.39 -14.60 -9.56
CA SER A 19 -10.99 -14.00 -8.29
C SER A 19 -10.12 -12.81 -8.65
N ASN A 20 -10.70 -11.62 -8.69
CA ASN A 20 -9.89 -10.41 -8.74
C ASN A 20 -9.14 -10.35 -7.41
N ASP A 21 -7.81 -10.49 -7.45
CA ASP A 21 -6.87 -10.26 -6.33
C ASP A 21 -6.79 -8.76 -5.97
N GLU A 22 -7.90 -8.04 -6.11
CA GLU A 22 -8.06 -6.65 -5.72
C GLU A 22 -8.37 -6.62 -4.22
N GLU A 23 -7.48 -5.99 -3.47
CA GLU A 23 -7.65 -5.70 -2.06
C GLU A 23 -7.97 -4.21 -1.88
N VAL A 24 -8.56 -3.86 -0.74
CA VAL A 24 -8.86 -2.46 -0.39
C VAL A 24 -8.13 -2.13 0.89
N VAL A 25 -7.45 -0.99 0.92
CA VAL A 25 -6.78 -0.51 2.14
C VAL A 25 -7.83 -0.18 3.19
N THR A 26 -7.75 -0.81 4.36
CA THR A 26 -8.67 -0.58 5.48
C THR A 26 -7.90 -0.41 6.77
N PHE A 27 -8.38 0.47 7.65
CA PHE A 27 -7.86 0.62 9.01
C PHE A 27 -8.97 0.31 10.02
N GLU A 28 -8.72 -0.61 10.96
CA GLU A 28 -9.68 -0.86 12.05
C GLU A 28 -9.79 0.36 12.98
N ASN A 29 -8.66 1.03 13.21
CA ASN A 29 -8.53 2.27 13.96
C ASN A 29 -7.39 3.09 13.32
N LYS A 30 -7.49 4.42 13.32
CA LYS A 30 -6.44 5.35 12.84
C LYS A 30 -5.62 5.98 13.97
N ASP A 31 -5.99 5.75 15.23
CA ASP A 31 -5.32 6.30 16.42
C ASP A 31 -4.03 5.57 16.80
N PHE A 32 -3.60 4.59 16.00
CA PHE A 32 -2.41 3.78 16.26
C PHE A 32 -1.11 4.60 16.18
N ALA A 33 -1.10 5.64 15.34
CA ALA A 33 0.07 6.48 15.12
C ALA A 33 -0.02 7.82 15.87
N ASN A 34 1.03 8.18 16.61
CA ASN A 34 1.18 9.52 17.19
C ASN A 34 2.15 10.40 16.39
N THR A 35 2.94 9.79 15.51
CA THR A 35 3.96 10.47 14.71
C THR A 35 3.86 10.01 13.26
N LEU A 36 3.84 10.96 12.33
CA LEU A 36 4.07 10.75 10.91
C LEU A 36 5.44 11.33 10.54
N ILE A 37 6.27 10.52 9.90
CA ILE A 37 7.51 10.95 9.26
C ILE A 37 7.29 10.94 7.75
N VAL A 38 7.50 12.07 7.12
CA VAL A 38 7.54 12.21 5.66
C VAL A 38 8.99 12.44 5.25
N GLN A 39 9.53 11.58 4.40
CA GLN A 39 10.90 11.66 3.91
C GLN A 39 10.88 11.72 2.39
N LYS A 40 11.55 12.73 1.83
CA LYS A 40 11.86 12.73 0.39
C LYS A 40 13.14 11.92 0.15
N VAL A 41 13.09 11.02 -0.83
CA VAL A 41 14.21 10.20 -1.29
C VAL A 41 14.45 10.53 -2.76
N GLU A 42 15.70 10.83 -3.10
CA GLU A 42 16.12 11.16 -4.47
C GLU A 42 17.38 10.36 -4.80
N ASN A 43 17.43 9.69 -5.95
CA ASN A 43 18.57 8.88 -6.38
C ASN A 43 19.02 7.87 -5.30
N SER A 44 18.05 7.19 -4.67
CA SER A 44 18.32 6.23 -3.58
C SER A 44 19.05 6.83 -2.38
N SER A 45 19.03 8.16 -2.22
CA SER A 45 19.62 8.88 -1.11
C SER A 45 18.57 9.75 -0.41
N SER A 46 18.71 9.90 0.89
CA SER A 46 17.88 10.79 1.70
C SER A 46 18.76 11.62 2.64
N SER A 47 18.24 12.75 3.10
CA SER A 47 18.92 13.59 4.10
C SER A 47 17.94 14.02 5.19
N SER A 48 18.47 14.33 6.36
CA SER A 48 17.69 14.87 7.49
C SER A 48 16.89 16.11 7.10
N ASP A 49 17.45 16.95 6.23
CA ASP A 49 16.85 18.22 5.83
C ASP A 49 15.65 18.02 4.89
N LYS A 50 15.51 16.80 4.35
CA LYS A 50 14.39 16.34 3.52
C LYS A 50 13.36 15.52 4.32
N LYS A 51 13.49 15.51 5.64
CA LYS A 51 12.59 14.85 6.59
C LYS A 51 11.66 15.87 7.23
N LYS A 52 10.38 15.51 7.35
CA LYS A 52 9.41 16.27 8.13
C LYS A 52 8.70 15.34 9.11
N THR A 53 8.76 15.71 10.38
CA THR A 53 8.02 15.03 11.45
C THR A 53 6.72 15.80 11.72
N VAL A 54 5.61 15.07 11.84
CA VAL A 54 4.28 15.59 12.14
C VAL A 54 3.73 14.83 13.34
N THR A 55 3.35 15.55 14.40
CA THR A 55 2.75 15.01 15.64
C THR A 55 1.31 15.46 15.85
N ASP A 56 0.78 16.20 14.88
CA ASP A 56 -0.61 16.68 14.85
C ASP A 56 -1.53 15.53 14.45
N LYS A 57 -2.33 15.05 15.41
CA LYS A 57 -3.21 13.88 15.22
C LYS A 57 -4.23 14.08 14.10
N GLU A 58 -4.85 15.25 13.99
CA GLU A 58 -5.82 15.52 12.92
C GLU A 58 -5.16 15.45 11.54
N LYS A 59 -3.91 15.94 11.42
CA LYS A 59 -3.16 15.80 10.17
C LYS A 59 -2.80 14.35 9.87
N ILE A 60 -2.40 13.56 10.87
CA ILE A 60 -2.07 12.15 10.71
C ILE A 60 -3.31 11.37 10.21
N GLU A 61 -4.44 11.51 10.89
CA GLU A 61 -5.72 10.88 10.52
C GLU A 61 -6.18 11.32 9.14
N LYS A 62 -5.98 12.59 8.78
CA LYS A 62 -6.31 13.10 7.44
C LYS A 62 -5.47 12.44 6.34
N VAL A 63 -4.20 12.14 6.60
CA VAL A 63 -3.36 11.40 5.62
C VAL A 63 -3.82 9.94 5.53
N LEU A 64 -4.06 9.27 6.65
CA LEU A 64 -4.58 7.89 6.66
C LEU A 64 -5.92 7.79 5.91
N SER A 65 -6.80 8.78 6.09
CA SER A 65 -8.10 8.82 5.40
C SER A 65 -7.99 9.09 3.89
N LYS A 66 -6.83 9.54 3.38
CA LYS A 66 -6.59 9.68 1.93
C LYS A 66 -6.20 8.35 1.27
N VAL A 67 -5.64 7.43 2.04
CA VAL A 67 -5.19 6.13 1.54
C VAL A 67 -6.15 4.99 1.87
N GLU A 68 -7.04 5.20 2.84
CA GLU A 68 -8.16 4.30 3.10
C GLU A 68 -9.10 4.20 1.90
N GLY A 69 -9.57 2.99 1.59
CA GLY A 69 -10.50 2.73 0.50
C GLY A 69 -9.84 2.62 -0.88
N LEU A 70 -8.53 2.84 -0.98
CA LEU A 70 -7.81 2.67 -2.24
C LEU A 70 -7.78 1.20 -2.66
N LYS A 71 -8.05 0.97 -3.95
CA LYS A 71 -7.91 -0.35 -4.55
C LYS A 71 -6.45 -0.64 -4.82
N VAL A 72 -6.01 -1.78 -4.34
CA VAL A 72 -4.63 -2.22 -4.43
C VAL A 72 -4.56 -3.66 -4.91
N LYS A 73 -3.38 -4.05 -5.38
CA LYS A 73 -3.06 -5.44 -5.70
C LYS A 73 -1.70 -5.79 -5.12
N LYS A 74 -1.51 -7.06 -4.82
CA LYS A 74 -0.20 -7.62 -4.46
C LYS A 74 0.76 -7.54 -5.63
N ILE A 75 2.02 -7.23 -5.33
CA ILE A 75 3.14 -7.31 -6.26
C ILE A 75 4.28 -8.11 -5.64
N SER A 76 5.26 -8.51 -6.44
CA SER A 76 6.44 -9.15 -5.87
C SER A 76 7.35 -8.13 -5.18
N VAL A 77 8.21 -8.61 -4.28
CA VAL A 77 9.25 -7.78 -3.65
C VAL A 77 10.24 -7.25 -4.70
N GLU A 78 10.53 -8.01 -5.75
CA GLU A 78 11.38 -7.56 -6.86
C GLU A 78 10.72 -6.41 -7.62
N ASP A 79 9.43 -6.56 -7.99
CA ASP A 79 8.67 -5.50 -8.65
C ASP A 79 8.61 -4.24 -7.79
N SER A 80 8.44 -4.38 -6.46
CA SER A 80 8.39 -3.23 -5.56
C SER A 80 9.72 -2.49 -5.45
N MET A 81 10.85 -3.22 -5.49
CA MET A 81 12.19 -2.62 -5.54
C MET A 81 12.41 -1.90 -6.87
N ASP A 82 11.99 -2.49 -7.98
CA ASP A 82 12.07 -1.88 -9.31
C ASP A 82 11.25 -0.59 -9.39
N GLN A 83 10.07 -0.55 -8.75
CA GLN A 83 9.29 0.69 -8.64
C GLN A 83 10.05 1.78 -7.88
N LEU A 84 10.89 1.46 -6.90
CA LEU A 84 11.59 2.48 -6.10
C LEU A 84 12.92 2.92 -6.72
N GLN A 85 13.46 2.15 -7.65
CA GLN A 85 14.81 2.35 -8.15
C GLN A 85 14.92 3.60 -9.02
N GLY A 86 15.88 4.48 -8.69
CA GLY A 86 16.30 5.57 -9.56
C GLY A 86 15.30 6.74 -9.71
N GLN A 87 14.17 6.71 -8.99
CA GLN A 87 13.18 7.78 -9.01
C GLN A 87 13.10 8.56 -7.70
N GLU A 88 12.50 9.74 -7.77
CA GLU A 88 12.15 10.56 -6.61
C GLU A 88 10.87 10.02 -5.96
N VAL A 89 10.94 9.66 -4.68
CA VAL A 89 9.78 9.16 -3.94
C VAL A 89 9.61 9.91 -2.63
N TYR A 90 8.35 10.00 -2.20
CA TYR A 90 8.01 10.46 -0.86
C TYR A 90 7.57 9.27 -0.02
N THR A 91 8.36 8.95 1.00
CA THR A 91 8.04 7.90 1.97
C THR A 91 7.28 8.49 3.15
N PHE A 92 6.17 7.86 3.50
CA PHE A 92 5.32 8.19 4.64
C PHE A 92 5.37 7.02 5.62
N GLY A 93 5.94 7.25 6.80
CA GLY A 93 5.99 6.26 7.88
C GLY A 93 5.20 6.73 9.10
N PHE A 94 4.34 5.86 9.62
CA PHE A 94 3.46 6.12 10.76
C PHE A 94 3.96 5.32 11.96
N PHE A 95 4.15 6.01 13.08
CA PHE A 95 4.79 5.45 14.27
C PHE A 95 3.98 5.81 15.51
N LYS A 96 3.88 4.86 16.45
CA LYS A 96 3.37 5.14 17.79
C LYS A 96 4.36 5.98 18.59
N ASP A 97 5.64 5.63 18.53
CA ASP A 97 6.74 6.42 19.09
C ASP A 97 7.87 6.59 18.05
N PRO A 98 8.52 7.75 17.96
CA PRO A 98 9.58 8.00 16.97
C PRO A 98 10.82 7.12 17.17
N GLU A 99 10.95 6.46 18.33
CA GLU A 99 12.04 5.52 18.66
C GLU A 99 11.64 4.05 18.43
N SER A 100 10.37 3.74 18.14
CA SER A 100 9.91 2.37 17.93
C SER A 100 10.11 1.90 16.49
N ALA A 101 11.00 0.92 16.32
CA ALA A 101 11.26 0.02 15.17
C ALA A 101 11.34 0.62 13.75
N GLU A 102 12.38 0.20 13.02
CA GLU A 102 12.83 0.63 11.68
C GLU A 102 11.77 0.69 10.57
N ASN A 103 10.59 0.07 10.75
CA ASN A 103 9.54 0.00 9.71
C ASN A 103 8.30 0.86 10.01
N GLY A 104 8.05 1.26 11.26
CA GLY A 104 6.78 1.92 11.64
C GLY A 104 5.58 0.96 11.62
N GLU A 105 4.46 1.39 12.21
CA GLU A 105 3.22 0.59 12.27
C GLU A 105 2.49 0.55 10.92
N TYR A 106 2.75 1.53 10.05
CA TYR A 106 2.27 1.54 8.67
C TYR A 106 3.17 2.42 7.82
N ALA A 107 3.43 2.04 6.58
CA ALA A 107 4.24 2.84 5.67
C ALA A 107 3.82 2.68 4.21
N PHE A 108 3.91 3.79 3.47
CA PHE A 108 3.73 3.79 2.02
C PHE A 108 4.65 4.81 1.35
N ASN A 109 4.85 4.65 0.05
CA ASN A 109 5.57 5.56 -0.81
C ASN A 109 4.61 6.13 -1.86
N VAL A 110 4.74 7.42 -2.13
CA VAL A 110 4.14 8.06 -3.30
C VAL A 110 5.21 8.08 -4.39
N LEU A 111 4.91 7.42 -5.51
CA LEU A 111 5.78 7.29 -6.68
C LEU A 111 5.62 8.50 -7.61
N GLU A 112 6.58 8.71 -8.52
CA GLU A 112 6.53 9.84 -9.49
C GLU A 112 5.29 9.79 -10.41
N ASP A 113 4.80 8.58 -10.71
CA ASP A 113 3.61 8.37 -11.54
C ASP A 113 2.28 8.59 -10.78
N GLY A 114 2.36 8.96 -9.49
CA GLY A 114 1.20 9.19 -8.63
C GLY A 114 0.58 7.93 -8.05
N LYS A 115 1.17 6.75 -8.28
CA LYS A 115 0.76 5.53 -7.58
C LYS A 115 1.28 5.51 -6.15
N ILE A 116 0.60 4.73 -5.32
CA ILE A 116 0.98 4.51 -3.94
C ILE A 116 1.43 3.07 -3.78
N LEU A 117 2.67 2.90 -3.33
CA LEU A 117 3.28 1.62 -2.99
C LEU A 117 3.25 1.45 -1.48
N ILE A 118 2.50 0.46 -0.99
CA ILE A 118 2.41 0.11 0.43
C ILE A 118 3.40 -1.01 0.70
N ASN A 119 4.25 -0.83 1.70
CA ASN A 119 5.40 -1.70 1.90
C ASN A 119 5.02 -3.10 2.40
N TYR A 120 3.87 -3.23 3.08
CA TYR A 120 3.39 -4.47 3.65
C TYR A 120 1.89 -4.39 3.97
N ASP A 121 1.17 -5.50 3.79
CA ASP A 121 -0.23 -5.65 4.21
C ASP A 121 -0.37 -5.80 5.73
N ASP A 122 0.67 -6.31 6.40
CA ASP A 122 0.82 -6.46 7.84
C ASP A 122 2.29 -6.21 8.22
N VAL A 123 2.55 -5.43 9.28
CA VAL A 123 3.91 -5.20 9.82
C VAL A 123 4.59 -6.52 10.19
N ALA A 124 3.82 -7.54 10.56
CA ALA A 124 4.32 -8.87 10.85
C ALA A 124 4.71 -9.67 9.59
N ASN A 125 4.33 -9.21 8.39
CA ASN A 125 4.60 -9.86 7.12
C ASN A 125 5.17 -8.86 6.08
N PRO A 126 6.47 -8.51 6.15
CA PRO A 126 7.07 -7.52 5.25
C PRO A 126 7.21 -7.96 3.77
N ASN A 127 6.75 -9.16 3.38
CA ASN A 127 6.96 -9.75 2.05
C ASN A 127 5.74 -9.65 1.13
N THR A 128 4.79 -8.79 1.46
CA THR A 128 3.49 -8.64 0.77
C THR A 128 3.26 -7.18 0.35
N PRO A 129 4.13 -6.61 -0.51
CA PRO A 129 3.94 -5.24 -0.98
C PRO A 129 2.67 -5.13 -1.84
N LEU A 130 1.99 -4.00 -1.69
CA LEU A 130 0.77 -3.68 -2.43
C LEU A 130 0.98 -2.40 -3.24
N ILE A 131 0.36 -2.29 -4.41
CA ILE A 131 0.36 -1.05 -5.20
C ILE A 131 -1.05 -0.67 -5.63
N THR A 132 -1.34 0.62 -5.68
CA THR A 132 -2.62 1.12 -6.20
C THR A 132 -2.81 0.77 -7.66
N LEU A 133 -4.06 0.49 -8.02
CA LEU A 133 -4.46 0.25 -9.42
C LEU A 133 -4.45 1.56 -10.22
N ASP A 134 -4.84 2.67 -9.58
CA ASP A 134 -4.97 4.01 -10.14
C ASP A 134 -3.91 4.98 -9.59
N THR A 135 -3.77 6.14 -10.25
CA THR A 135 -2.92 7.28 -9.86
C THR A 135 -3.72 8.30 -9.03
N HIS A 136 -3.10 8.99 -8.08
CA HIS A 136 -3.78 9.85 -7.09
C HIS A 136 -3.22 11.27 -6.95
#